data_AF-A0A0P7UQY2-F1
#
_entry.id   AF-A0A0P7UQY2-F1
#
_cell.length_a   1.000
_cell.length_b   1.000
_cell.length_c   1.000
_cell.angle_alpha   90.00
_cell.angle_beta   90.00
_cell.angle_gamma   90.00
#
_symmetry.space_group_name_H-M   'P 1'
#
loop_
_entity.id
_entity.type
_entity.pdbx_description
1 polymer ?
#
loop_
_entity_poly.entity_id
_entity_poly.type
_entity_poly.pdbx_seq_one_letter_code
_entity_poly.pdbx_strand_id
1 'polypeptide(L)'
;MGFILSAAAGLCGVTTMNFVVNLVRLVLAALQVCALQAAHIPKDKEKGSNDVVPFMDVYNKSRCRPREVLVDIFHEYPEEIEHTYIPSCVVLTRCGGCCNDDALECIPTDTYNTTLEVIRIKQRVTQHNFLLSFTEHRRCECRPKKDVKEKKENHCQPCSERRKRLFVQDPLTCQCSCKLSELDCKSRQLELNQRTCSTYRRSPATLPLKLLQQKLGNDVIL
;
A
#
# COMPACT_ATOMS: atom_id res chain seq x y z
N MET A 1 -89.33 -41.90 -37.75
CA MET A 1 -88.02 -41.49 -38.33
C MET A 1 -87.18 -40.94 -37.20
N GLY A 2 -86.40 -41.82 -36.57
CA GLY A 2 -85.48 -41.49 -35.48
C GLY A 2 -84.05 -41.39 -35.99
N PHE A 3 -83.15 -41.06 -35.05
CA PHE A 3 -81.71 -40.85 -35.21
C PHE A 3 -81.34 -39.51 -35.86
N ILE A 4 -81.09 -38.49 -35.03
CA ILE A 4 -79.97 -37.52 -35.05
C ILE A 4 -80.31 -36.49 -33.96
N LEU A 5 -80.17 -36.87 -32.69
CA LEU A 5 -80.21 -35.90 -31.59
C LEU A 5 -79.42 -36.45 -30.40
N SER A 6 -78.12 -36.74 -30.60
CA SER A 6 -77.25 -37.16 -29.48
C SER A 6 -75.75 -36.88 -29.67
N ALA A 7 -75.36 -35.89 -30.49
CA ALA A 7 -73.95 -35.66 -30.82
C ALA A 7 -73.43 -34.24 -30.54
N ALA A 8 -74.14 -33.40 -29.78
CA ALA A 8 -73.70 -32.03 -29.50
C ALA A 8 -73.11 -31.81 -28.09
N ALA A 9 -73.27 -32.76 -27.15
CA ALA A 9 -72.77 -32.61 -25.77
C ALA A 9 -71.38 -33.22 -25.52
N GLY A 10 -70.84 -34.02 -26.46
CA GLY A 10 -69.58 -34.77 -26.26
C GLY A 10 -68.30 -34.05 -26.68
N LEU A 11 -68.37 -33.03 -27.55
CA LEU A 11 -67.19 -32.40 -28.16
C LEU A 11 -66.74 -31.11 -27.45
N CYS A 12 -67.58 -30.51 -26.60
CA CYS A 12 -67.22 -29.30 -25.84
C CYS A 12 -66.43 -29.62 -24.55
N GLY A 13 -66.56 -30.84 -24.02
CA GLY A 13 -65.79 -31.31 -22.86
C GLY A 13 -64.38 -31.78 -23.22
N VAL A 14 -64.21 -32.41 -24.39
CA VAL A 14 -62.90 -32.95 -24.81
C VAL A 14 -61.95 -31.84 -25.26
N THR A 15 -62.46 -30.77 -25.89
CA THR A 15 -61.64 -29.62 -26.30
C THR A 15 -61.25 -28.73 -25.11
N THR A 16 -62.13 -28.55 -24.13
CA THR A 16 -61.81 -27.82 -22.88
C THR A 16 -60.88 -28.62 -21.99
N MET A 17 -61.09 -29.93 -21.82
CA MET A 17 -60.16 -30.81 -21.09
C MET A 17 -58.78 -30.83 -21.75
N ASN A 18 -58.70 -30.95 -23.08
CA ASN A 18 -57.41 -30.90 -23.78
C ASN A 18 -56.74 -29.53 -23.72
N PHE A 19 -57.52 -28.44 -23.76
CA PHE A 19 -56.97 -27.09 -23.61
C PHE A 19 -56.42 -26.86 -22.21
N VAL A 20 -57.18 -27.24 -21.17
CA VAL A 20 -56.73 -27.16 -19.77
C VAL A 20 -55.54 -28.07 -19.52
N VAL A 21 -55.53 -29.30 -20.05
CA VAL A 21 -54.39 -30.23 -19.94
C VAL A 21 -53.17 -29.68 -20.66
N ASN A 22 -53.31 -29.06 -21.83
CA ASN A 22 -52.21 -28.42 -22.54
C ASN A 22 -51.70 -27.16 -21.81
N LEU A 23 -52.58 -26.38 -21.20
CA LEU A 23 -52.21 -25.23 -20.38
C LEU A 23 -51.46 -25.66 -19.12
N VAL A 24 -51.92 -26.70 -18.44
CA VAL A 24 -51.25 -27.31 -17.30
C VAL A 24 -49.89 -27.88 -17.71
N ARG A 25 -49.78 -28.54 -18.87
CA ARG A 25 -48.50 -29.02 -19.42
C ARG A 25 -47.53 -27.88 -19.74
N LEU A 26 -48.02 -26.77 -20.29
CA LEU A 26 -47.20 -25.57 -20.57
C LEU A 26 -46.70 -24.91 -19.27
N VAL A 27 -47.56 -24.82 -18.25
CA VAL A 27 -47.18 -24.28 -16.93
C VAL A 27 -46.17 -25.20 -16.23
N LEU A 28 -46.37 -26.52 -16.28
CA LEU A 28 -45.39 -27.49 -15.75
C LEU A 28 -44.04 -27.39 -16.49
N ALA A 29 -44.06 -27.26 -17.82
CA ALA A 29 -42.84 -27.10 -18.61
C ALA A 29 -42.11 -25.80 -18.26
N ALA A 30 -42.84 -24.69 -18.08
CA ALA A 30 -42.25 -23.42 -17.66
C ALA A 30 -41.63 -23.50 -16.25
N LEU A 31 -42.30 -24.19 -15.31
CA LEU A 31 -41.76 -24.46 -13.96
C LEU A 31 -40.48 -25.30 -13.99
N GLN A 32 -40.41 -26.31 -14.88
CA GLN A 32 -39.21 -27.13 -15.06
C GLN A 32 -38.05 -26.32 -15.66
N VAL A 33 -38.33 -25.39 -16.57
CA VAL A 33 -37.33 -24.46 -17.13
C VAL A 33 -36.82 -23.48 -16.06
N CYS A 34 -37.70 -22.95 -15.19
CA CYS A 34 -37.28 -22.10 -14.07
C CYS A 34 -36.44 -22.85 -13.02
N ALA A 35 -36.75 -24.13 -12.75
CA ALA A 35 -35.94 -24.96 -11.86
C ALA A 35 -34.52 -25.23 -12.40
N LEU A 36 -34.35 -25.31 -13.72
CA LEU A 36 -33.04 -25.44 -14.36
C LEU A 36 -32.20 -24.15 -14.24
N GLN A 37 -32.82 -22.97 -14.29
CA GLN A 37 -32.11 -21.70 -14.14
C GLN A 37 -31.74 -21.37 -12.68
N ALA A 38 -32.53 -21.84 -11.71
CA ALA A 38 -32.22 -21.69 -10.28
C ALA A 38 -31.11 -22.62 -9.78
N ALA A 39 -30.68 -23.61 -10.57
CA ALA A 39 -29.67 -24.61 -10.19
C ALA A 39 -28.23 -24.25 -10.60
N HIS A 40 -27.98 -23.12 -11.28
CA HIS A 40 -26.63 -22.59 -11.49
C HIS A 40 -26.13 -21.84 -10.24
N ILE A 41 -26.16 -22.51 -9.09
CA ILE A 41 -25.23 -22.20 -8.01
C ILE A 41 -23.89 -22.74 -8.52
N PRO A 42 -22.82 -21.93 -8.65
CA PRO A 42 -21.51 -22.48 -8.93
C PRO A 42 -21.22 -23.45 -7.79
N LYS A 43 -21.21 -24.75 -8.10
CA LYS A 43 -20.69 -25.73 -7.17
C LYS A 43 -19.24 -25.33 -6.95
N ASP A 44 -18.95 -24.76 -5.79
CA ASP A 44 -17.61 -24.78 -5.22
C ASP A 44 -17.26 -26.27 -5.10
N LYS A 45 -16.68 -26.81 -6.17
CA LYS A 45 -16.04 -28.11 -6.16
C LYS A 45 -14.93 -27.94 -5.15
N GLU A 46 -15.13 -28.54 -3.99
CA GLU A 46 -14.09 -28.75 -2.99
C GLU A 46 -12.92 -29.43 -3.71
N LYS A 47 -11.93 -28.61 -4.01
CA LYS A 47 -10.85 -28.92 -4.95
C LYS A 47 -9.92 -29.90 -4.25
N GLY A 48 -9.77 -31.10 -4.81
CA GLY A 48 -8.97 -32.15 -4.21
C GLY A 48 -7.52 -31.71 -4.04
N SER A 49 -6.83 -32.26 -3.04
CA SER A 49 -5.50 -31.85 -2.58
C SER A 49 -4.35 -31.97 -3.60
N ASN A 50 -4.62 -32.30 -4.87
CA ASN A 50 -3.64 -32.43 -5.96
C ASN A 50 -4.07 -31.74 -7.27
N ASP A 51 -5.08 -30.87 -7.26
CA ASP A 51 -5.55 -30.24 -8.49
C ASP A 51 -4.67 -29.02 -8.87
N VAL A 52 -3.79 -29.19 -9.84
CA VAL A 52 -2.97 -28.10 -10.41
C VAL A 52 -3.87 -27.09 -11.12
N VAL A 53 -3.74 -25.79 -10.80
CA VAL A 53 -4.42 -24.72 -11.55
C VAL A 53 -3.74 -24.61 -12.93
N PRO A 54 -4.48 -24.74 -14.05
CA PRO A 54 -3.92 -24.57 -15.39
C PRO A 54 -3.23 -23.22 -15.57
N PHE A 55 -2.16 -23.17 -16.38
CA PHE A 55 -1.41 -21.93 -16.64
C PHE A 55 -2.31 -20.78 -17.11
N MET A 56 -3.22 -21.04 -18.06
CA MET A 56 -4.12 -20.00 -18.58
C MET A 56 -5.07 -19.46 -17.51
N ASP A 57 -5.45 -20.27 -16.52
CA ASP A 57 -6.26 -19.80 -15.41
C ASP A 57 -5.46 -18.92 -14.47
N VAL A 58 -4.20 -19.29 -14.18
CA VAL A 58 -3.29 -18.45 -13.40
C VAL A 58 -3.10 -17.11 -14.10
N TYR A 59 -2.73 -17.13 -15.38
CA TYR A 59 -2.50 -15.94 -16.20
C TYR A 59 -3.71 -15.00 -16.26
N ASN A 60 -4.90 -15.55 -16.54
CA ASN A 60 -6.12 -14.75 -16.65
C ASN A 60 -6.60 -14.23 -15.30
N LYS A 61 -6.35 -14.96 -14.22
CA LYS A 61 -6.68 -14.51 -12.86
C LYS A 61 -5.65 -13.57 -12.29
N SER A 62 -4.39 -13.58 -12.74
CA SER A 62 -3.32 -12.71 -12.23
C SER A 62 -3.11 -11.43 -13.05
N ARG A 63 -3.58 -11.36 -14.31
CA ARG A 63 -3.38 -10.18 -15.17
C ARG A 63 -3.89 -8.86 -14.55
N CYS A 64 -3.24 -7.76 -14.91
CA CYS A 64 -3.62 -6.39 -14.52
C CYS A 64 -5.10 -6.09 -14.83
N ARG A 65 -5.90 -5.80 -13.79
CA ARG A 65 -7.31 -5.41 -13.89
C ARG A 65 -7.80 -4.71 -12.60
N PRO A 66 -8.97 -4.08 -12.61
CA PRO A 66 -9.64 -3.65 -11.38
C PRO A 66 -9.97 -4.84 -10.47
N ARG A 67 -9.67 -4.72 -9.18
CA ARG A 67 -9.87 -5.76 -8.15
C ARG A 67 -10.31 -5.12 -6.84
N GLU A 68 -11.13 -5.84 -6.11
CA GLU A 68 -11.48 -5.49 -4.74
C GLU A 68 -10.27 -5.70 -3.84
N VAL A 69 -9.91 -4.66 -3.10
CA VAL A 69 -8.85 -4.69 -2.09
C VAL A 69 -9.35 -4.01 -0.82
N LEU A 70 -8.87 -4.48 0.33
CA LEU A 70 -9.11 -3.83 1.61
C LEU A 70 -8.11 -2.69 1.78
N VAL A 71 -8.63 -1.47 1.92
CA VAL A 71 -7.84 -0.26 2.15
C VAL A 71 -8.14 0.25 3.55
N ASP A 72 -7.08 0.45 4.33
CA ASP A 72 -7.18 1.06 5.64
C ASP A 72 -7.46 2.56 5.50
N ILE A 73 -8.51 3.03 6.19
CA ILE A 73 -9.00 4.41 6.11
C ILE A 73 -7.94 5.39 6.61
N PHE A 74 -7.14 5.02 7.62
CA PHE A 74 -6.11 5.91 8.19
C PHE A 74 -4.99 6.23 7.21
N HIS A 75 -4.68 5.31 6.30
CA HIS A 75 -3.64 5.52 5.28
C HIS A 75 -4.08 6.51 4.19
N GLU A 76 -5.38 6.56 3.87
CA GLU A 76 -5.95 7.49 2.89
C GLU A 76 -6.21 8.87 3.51
N TYR A 77 -6.53 8.94 4.81
CA TYR A 77 -6.81 10.18 5.53
C TYR A 77 -5.93 10.36 6.79
N PRO A 78 -4.60 10.54 6.63
CA PRO A 78 -3.67 10.67 7.76
C PRO A 78 -3.86 11.96 8.57
N GLU A 79 -4.51 12.98 8.00
CA GLU A 79 -4.72 14.29 8.63
C GLU A 79 -5.75 14.25 9.78
N GLU A 80 -6.54 13.18 9.91
CA GLU A 80 -7.65 13.08 10.86
C GLU A 80 -7.31 12.27 12.14
N ILE A 81 -6.17 12.57 12.77
CA ILE A 81 -5.51 11.78 13.83
C ILE A 81 -6.40 11.51 15.08
N GLU A 82 -7.40 12.35 15.36
CA GLU A 82 -8.23 12.25 16.58
C GLU A 82 -9.40 11.25 16.49
N HIS A 83 -9.55 10.54 15.38
CA HIS A 83 -10.77 9.78 15.08
C HIS A 83 -10.48 8.30 14.88
N THR A 84 -11.39 7.45 15.33
CA THR A 84 -11.39 6.02 14.99
C THR A 84 -12.59 5.73 14.09
N TYR A 85 -12.34 5.01 13.00
CA TYR A 85 -13.36 4.61 12.04
C TYR A 85 -13.80 3.16 12.27
N ILE A 86 -15.11 2.92 12.17
CA ILE A 86 -15.70 1.58 12.15
C ILE A 86 -16.51 1.43 10.84
N PRO A 87 -16.15 0.48 9.95
CA PRO A 87 -14.95 -0.36 10.02
C PRO A 87 -13.65 0.46 9.89
N SER A 88 -12.50 -0.11 10.27
CA SER A 88 -11.20 0.53 10.08
C SER A 88 -10.68 0.44 8.63
N CYS A 89 -11.22 -0.50 7.84
CA CYS A 89 -10.89 -0.68 6.44
C CYS A 89 -12.16 -0.80 5.59
N VAL A 90 -12.05 -0.41 4.33
CA VAL A 90 -13.13 -0.46 3.34
C VAL A 90 -12.70 -1.28 2.12
N VAL A 91 -13.67 -1.90 1.46
CA VAL A 91 -13.44 -2.59 0.19
C VAL A 91 -13.51 -1.55 -0.92
N LEU A 92 -12.43 -1.42 -1.70
CA LEU A 92 -12.36 -0.53 -2.84
C LEU A 92 -11.87 -1.26 -4.08
N THR A 93 -12.34 -0.82 -5.23
CA THR A 93 -11.83 -1.29 -6.51
C THR A 93 -10.54 -0.55 -6.86
N ARG A 94 -9.41 -1.26 -6.87
CA ARG A 94 -8.09 -0.73 -7.25
C ARG A 94 -7.45 -1.58 -8.34
N CYS A 95 -6.49 -1.00 -9.05
CA CYS A 95 -5.73 -1.74 -10.05
C CYS A 95 -4.81 -2.71 -9.35
N GLY A 96 -4.85 -3.97 -9.77
CA GLY A 96 -4.00 -5.02 -9.21
C GLY A 96 -3.79 -6.16 -10.18
N GLY A 97 -2.72 -6.92 -9.94
CA GLY A 97 -2.27 -8.01 -10.80
C GLY A 97 -0.87 -7.75 -11.34
N CYS A 98 -0.38 -8.69 -12.14
CA CYS A 98 0.93 -8.63 -12.77
C CYS A 98 0.83 -8.22 -14.25
N CYS A 99 1.92 -7.63 -14.73
CA CYS A 99 2.20 -7.43 -16.15
C CYS A 99 3.16 -8.53 -16.63
N ASN A 100 3.31 -8.68 -17.94
CA ASN A 100 4.18 -9.71 -18.52
C ASN A 100 5.68 -9.40 -18.41
N ASP A 101 6.02 -8.15 -18.08
CA ASP A 101 7.38 -7.62 -18.02
C ASP A 101 7.52 -6.79 -16.74
N ASP A 102 8.61 -7.00 -16.01
CA ASP A 102 8.93 -6.31 -14.75
C ASP A 102 9.22 -4.82 -14.96
N ALA A 103 9.54 -4.39 -16.18
CA ALA A 103 9.65 -2.99 -16.56
C ALA A 103 8.29 -2.29 -16.65
N LEU A 104 7.18 -3.03 -16.61
CA LEU A 104 5.82 -2.49 -16.65
C LEU A 104 5.20 -2.45 -15.24
N GLU A 105 4.33 -1.48 -15.01
CA GLU A 105 3.49 -1.36 -13.83
C GLU A 105 2.00 -1.31 -14.21
N CYS A 106 1.15 -1.92 -13.38
CA CYS A 106 -0.30 -1.93 -13.54
C CYS A 106 -0.89 -0.64 -12.94
N ILE A 107 -1.26 0.32 -13.77
CA ILE A 107 -1.72 1.64 -13.34
C ILE A 107 -3.14 1.94 -13.80
N PRO A 108 -3.89 2.79 -13.06
CA PRO A 108 -5.21 3.22 -13.48
C PRO A 108 -5.16 4.14 -14.70
N THR A 109 -6.06 3.93 -15.65
CA THR A 109 -6.30 4.83 -16.79
C THR A 109 -7.58 5.64 -16.66
N ASP A 110 -8.49 5.20 -15.80
CA ASP A 110 -9.77 5.84 -15.54
C ASP A 110 -10.16 5.60 -14.08
N THR A 111 -10.54 6.67 -13.37
CA THR A 111 -10.88 6.65 -11.94
C THR A 111 -12.17 7.41 -11.67
N TYR A 112 -12.84 7.06 -10.58
CA TYR A 112 -14.03 7.76 -10.10
C TYR A 112 -14.06 7.74 -8.58
N ASN A 113 -14.84 8.63 -7.97
CA ASN A 113 -14.96 8.70 -6.54
C ASN A 113 -16.23 7.99 -6.07
N THR A 114 -16.11 7.21 -5.00
CA THR A 114 -17.21 6.53 -4.31
C THR A 114 -17.28 7.04 -2.89
N THR A 115 -18.46 7.48 -2.47
CA THR A 115 -18.71 7.89 -1.09
C THR A 115 -19.22 6.70 -0.27
N LEU A 116 -18.54 6.41 0.82
CA LEU A 116 -18.87 5.33 1.75
C LEU A 116 -19.27 5.90 3.11
N GLU A 117 -20.22 5.25 3.76
CA GLU A 117 -20.64 5.58 5.12
C GLU A 117 -19.86 4.75 6.13
N VAL A 118 -19.28 5.43 7.12
CA VAL A 118 -18.53 4.83 8.22
C VAL A 118 -18.97 5.44 9.55
N ILE A 119 -18.77 4.74 10.65
CA ILE A 119 -18.96 5.33 11.97
C ILE A 119 -17.67 6.00 12.39
N ARG A 120 -17.74 7.29 12.70
CA ARG A 120 -16.63 8.09 13.23
C ARG A 120 -16.78 8.21 14.75
N ILE A 121 -15.75 7.79 15.48
CA ILE A 121 -15.70 7.88 16.94
C ILE A 121 -14.67 8.95 17.33
N LYS A 122 -15.15 9.99 18.00
CA LYS A 122 -14.28 10.93 18.76
C LYS A 122 -14.06 10.37 20.15
N GLN A 123 -12.81 10.39 20.64
CA GLN A 123 -12.40 9.80 21.91
C GLN A 123 -13.46 9.97 23.02
N ARG A 124 -14.21 8.89 23.30
CA ARG A 124 -15.17 8.73 24.42
C ARG A 124 -16.41 9.66 24.46
N VAL A 125 -16.79 10.35 23.39
CA VAL A 125 -17.87 11.35 23.47
C VAL A 125 -19.05 11.08 22.52
N THR A 126 -18.83 10.89 21.23
CA THR A 126 -19.92 10.72 20.26
C THR A 126 -19.56 9.77 19.11
N GLN A 127 -20.53 8.95 18.72
CA GLN A 127 -20.52 8.13 17.51
C GLN A 127 -21.55 8.70 16.54
N HIS A 128 -21.17 8.89 15.30
CA HIS A 128 -22.08 9.33 14.24
C HIS A 128 -21.65 8.72 12.92
N ASN A 129 -22.63 8.53 12.04
CA ASN A 129 -22.36 8.18 10.66
C ASN A 129 -21.64 9.35 9.99
N PHE A 130 -20.63 9.02 9.21
CA PHE A 130 -19.75 9.95 8.53
C PHE A 130 -19.52 9.47 7.11
N LEU A 131 -19.45 10.39 6.17
CA LEU A 131 -19.27 10.09 4.75
C LEU A 131 -17.82 10.36 4.37
N LEU A 132 -17.15 9.34 3.85
CA LEU A 132 -15.79 9.42 3.30
C LEU A 132 -15.83 9.16 1.80
N SER A 133 -15.02 9.89 1.03
CA SER A 133 -15.02 9.81 -0.44
C SER A 133 -13.71 9.24 -0.96
N PHE A 134 -13.71 7.98 -1.34
CA PHE A 134 -12.52 7.28 -1.82
C PHE A 134 -12.44 7.26 -3.34
N THR A 135 -11.21 7.25 -3.87
CA THR A 135 -10.97 7.03 -5.30
C THR A 135 -10.97 5.54 -5.62
N GLU A 136 -11.75 5.13 -6.61
CA GLU A 136 -11.77 3.78 -7.20
C GLU A 136 -11.26 3.80 -8.65
N HIS A 137 -10.75 2.67 -9.10
CA HIS A 137 -10.18 2.51 -10.44
C HIS A 137 -11.16 1.75 -11.34
N ARG A 138 -11.56 2.36 -12.45
CA ARG A 138 -12.48 1.76 -13.42
C ARG A 138 -11.78 0.95 -14.50
N ARG A 139 -10.61 1.40 -14.93
CA ARG A 139 -9.80 0.77 -15.99
C ARG A 139 -8.33 0.78 -15.60
N CYS A 140 -7.63 -0.29 -15.97
CA CYS A 140 -6.22 -0.52 -15.63
C CYS A 140 -5.45 -0.99 -16.86
N GLU A 141 -4.21 -0.53 -17.01
CA GLU A 141 -3.31 -0.92 -18.09
C GLU A 141 -1.88 -1.12 -17.58
N CYS A 142 -1.13 -1.99 -18.25
CA CYS A 142 0.30 -2.13 -18.05
C CYS A 142 1.03 -1.03 -18.83
N ARG A 143 1.71 -0.13 -18.12
CA ARG A 143 2.52 0.95 -18.72
C ARG A 143 3.96 0.85 -18.25
N PRO A 144 4.95 1.30 -19.05
CA PRO A 144 6.34 1.36 -18.60
C PRO A 144 6.46 2.14 -17.30
N LYS A 145 7.15 1.55 -16.33
CA LYS A 145 7.53 2.25 -15.10
C LYS A 145 8.29 3.49 -15.51
N LYS A 146 7.90 4.64 -14.96
CA LYS A 146 8.76 5.81 -15.05
C LYS A 146 10.06 5.42 -14.36
N ASP A 147 11.19 5.63 -15.03
CA ASP A 147 12.49 5.51 -14.39
C ASP A 147 12.46 6.44 -13.17
N VAL A 148 12.17 5.88 -12.01
CA VAL A 148 12.71 6.42 -10.77
C VAL A 148 14.18 6.28 -11.06
N LYS A 149 14.79 7.38 -11.51
CA LYS A 149 16.21 7.58 -11.27
C LYS A 149 16.30 7.25 -9.80
N GLU A 150 16.76 6.04 -9.47
CA GLU A 150 17.27 5.73 -8.14
C GLU A 150 18.00 7.01 -7.81
N LYS A 151 17.57 7.69 -6.73
CA LYS A 151 18.32 8.82 -6.20
C LYS A 151 19.74 8.31 -6.29
N LYS A 152 20.52 8.80 -7.26
CA LYS A 152 21.92 8.42 -7.35
C LYS A 152 22.34 8.80 -5.97
N GLU A 153 22.64 7.79 -5.14
CA GLU A 153 23.23 8.00 -3.86
C GLU A 153 24.29 9.05 -4.19
N ASN A 154 24.20 10.25 -3.63
CA ASN A 154 25.18 11.26 -4.00
C ASN A 154 26.48 10.63 -3.48
N HIS A 155 27.26 10.04 -4.38
CA HIS A 155 28.49 9.35 -4.04
C HIS A 155 29.46 10.47 -3.69
N CYS A 156 29.30 11.05 -2.49
CA CYS A 156 30.25 11.96 -1.94
C CYS A 156 31.55 11.18 -1.83
N GLN A 157 32.64 11.75 -2.35
CA GLN A 157 33.94 11.16 -2.08
C GLN A 157 34.17 11.19 -0.55
N PRO A 158 34.68 10.10 0.03
CA PRO A 158 34.93 10.05 1.47
C PRO A 158 35.95 11.12 1.85
N CYS A 159 35.69 11.85 2.94
CA CYS A 159 36.54 12.94 3.44
C CYS A 159 38.02 12.57 3.61
N SER A 160 38.31 11.30 3.89
CA SER A 160 39.67 10.75 3.94
C SER A 160 39.62 9.23 3.81
N GLU A 161 40.39 8.64 2.89
CA GLU A 161 40.45 7.17 2.77
C GLU A 161 41.01 6.48 4.02
N ARG A 162 42.08 7.04 4.58
CA ARG A 162 42.83 6.41 5.69
C ARG A 162 42.23 6.70 7.07
N ARG A 163 41.51 7.81 7.23
CA ARG A 163 41.07 8.32 8.54
C ARG A 163 39.56 8.60 8.60
N LYS A 164 38.74 7.82 7.90
CA LYS A 164 37.26 7.95 7.86
C LYS A 164 36.62 8.16 9.24
N ARG A 165 37.13 7.47 10.28
CA ARG A 165 36.60 7.52 11.66
C ARG A 165 36.70 8.88 12.35
N LEU A 166 37.56 9.78 11.87
CA LEU A 166 37.77 11.11 12.48
C LEU A 166 36.86 12.20 11.90
N PHE A 167 36.21 11.91 10.78
CA PHE A 167 35.38 12.87 10.04
C PHE A 167 33.90 12.49 10.12
N VAL A 168 33.04 13.50 10.06
CA VAL A 168 31.60 13.41 9.85
C VAL A 168 31.30 14.10 8.52
N GLN A 169 30.52 13.43 7.66
CA GLN A 169 30.16 13.96 6.35
C GLN A 169 28.65 14.20 6.28
N ASP A 170 28.26 15.39 5.84
CA ASP A 170 26.86 15.71 5.54
C ASP A 170 26.45 15.00 4.24
N PRO A 171 25.41 14.14 4.24
CA PRO A 171 24.98 13.38 3.07
C PRO A 171 24.35 14.22 1.95
N LEU A 172 23.91 15.46 2.26
CA LEU A 172 23.27 16.36 1.30
C LEU A 172 24.28 17.35 0.69
N THR A 173 25.21 17.87 1.50
CA THR A 173 26.20 18.88 1.05
C THR A 173 27.60 18.31 0.78
N CYS A 174 27.84 17.05 1.14
CA CYS A 174 29.15 16.40 1.16
C CYS A 174 30.20 17.12 2.04
N GLN A 175 29.79 18.05 2.91
CA GLN A 175 30.72 18.80 3.77
C GLN A 175 31.33 17.89 4.82
N CYS A 176 32.66 17.98 4.97
CA CYS A 176 33.45 17.21 5.91
C CYS A 176 33.78 18.05 7.15
N SER A 177 33.44 17.55 8.34
CA SER A 177 33.77 18.17 9.63
C SER A 177 34.46 17.17 10.55
N CYS A 178 35.22 17.65 11.55
CA CYS A 178 35.84 16.78 12.53
C CYS A 178 34.82 16.29 13.56
N LYS A 179 34.93 15.01 13.92
CA LYS A 179 34.07 14.40 14.94
C LYS A 179 34.31 14.99 16.34
N LEU A 180 35.54 15.40 16.62
CA LEU A 180 35.93 16.05 17.88
C LEU A 180 35.98 17.56 17.68
N SER A 181 35.54 18.32 18.68
CA SER A 181 35.69 19.78 18.70
C SER A 181 37.04 20.20 19.27
N GLU A 182 37.43 21.46 19.05
CA GLU A 182 38.62 22.02 19.70
C GLU A 182 38.49 22.05 21.23
N LEU A 183 37.28 22.26 21.75
CA LEU A 183 37.02 22.31 23.18
C LEU A 183 37.28 20.94 23.82
N ASP A 184 36.83 19.86 23.16
CA ASP A 184 37.07 18.48 23.59
C ASP A 184 38.57 18.18 23.67
N CYS A 185 39.34 18.67 22.69
CA CYS A 185 40.78 18.47 22.64
C CYS A 185 41.50 19.28 23.73
N LYS A 186 41.10 20.55 23.92
CA LYS A 186 41.65 21.45 24.94
C LYS A 186 41.45 20.90 26.36
N SER A 187 40.30 20.29 26.65
CA SER A 187 40.04 19.63 27.95
C SER A 187 41.05 18.52 28.26
N ARG A 188 41.60 17.88 27.21
CA ARG A 188 42.59 16.80 27.28
C ARG A 188 44.02 17.28 27.07
N GLN A 189 44.25 18.61 27.06
CA GLN A 189 45.54 19.24 26.80
C GLN A 189 46.12 18.88 25.41
N LEU A 190 45.23 18.64 24.44
CA LEU A 190 45.56 18.35 23.05
C LEU A 190 45.12 19.51 22.16
N GLU A 191 45.81 19.68 21.03
CA GLU A 191 45.38 20.57 19.95
C GLU A 191 44.81 19.75 18.80
N LEU A 192 43.73 20.24 18.19
CA LEU A 192 43.06 19.61 17.04
C LEU A 192 43.56 20.24 15.75
N ASN A 193 44.07 19.43 14.83
CA ASN A 193 44.26 19.87 13.45
C ASN A 193 42.93 19.76 12.69
N GLN A 194 42.30 20.90 12.38
CA GLN A 194 40.99 20.92 11.71
C GLN A 194 40.99 20.33 10.29
N ARG A 195 42.15 20.25 9.62
CA ARG A 195 42.25 19.69 8.25
C ARG A 195 42.35 18.17 8.24
N THR A 196 43.04 17.59 9.23
CA THR A 196 43.28 16.14 9.32
C THR A 196 42.48 15.46 10.43
N CYS A 197 41.76 16.25 11.23
CA CYS A 197 41.06 15.87 12.46
C CYS A 197 41.93 15.08 13.45
N SER A 198 43.25 15.26 13.37
CA SER A 198 44.21 14.59 14.24
C SER A 198 44.52 15.45 15.46
N THR A 199 44.56 14.80 16.62
CA THR A 199 44.93 15.43 17.88
C THR A 199 46.40 15.23 18.18
N TYR A 200 47.09 16.27 18.64
CA TYR A 200 48.49 16.18 19.07
C TYR A 200 48.69 16.89 20.40
N ARG A 201 49.70 16.45 21.17
CA ARG A 201 50.09 17.16 22.40
C ARG A 201 50.81 18.44 22.02
N ARG A 202 50.44 19.53 22.69
CA ARG A 202 51.09 20.83 22.51
C ARG A 202 52.57 20.69 22.86
N SER A 203 53.46 21.03 21.93
CA SER A 203 54.89 21.01 22.19
C SER A 203 55.24 22.14 23.17
N PRO A 204 56.10 21.93 24.19
CA PRO A 204 56.45 22.97 25.17
C PRO A 204 57.09 24.22 24.57
N ALA A 205 57.57 24.15 23.33
CA ALA A 205 58.32 25.20 22.65
C ALA A 205 57.49 26.44 22.23
N THR A 206 56.23 26.54 22.66
CA THR A 206 55.39 27.73 22.40
C THR A 206 54.61 28.16 23.65
N LEU A 207 55.23 28.05 24.84
CA LEU A 207 54.85 28.95 25.92
C LEU A 207 55.40 30.35 25.61
N PRO A 208 54.57 31.41 25.59
CA PRO A 208 55.11 32.76 25.58
C PRO A 208 55.99 32.92 26.83
N LEU A 209 57.18 33.49 26.64
CA LEU A 209 58.18 33.85 27.67
C LEU A 209 57.61 34.59 28.91
N LYS A 210 56.34 35.04 28.85
CA LYS A 210 55.62 35.74 29.93
C LYS A 210 55.28 34.89 31.15
N LEU A 211 55.54 33.57 31.16
CA LEU A 211 55.34 32.74 32.36
C LEU A 211 56.64 32.23 33.01
N LEU A 212 57.82 32.62 32.51
CA LEU A 212 59.10 32.25 33.14
C LEU A 212 59.67 33.32 34.09
N GLN A 213 59.09 34.52 34.14
CA GLN A 213 59.54 35.60 35.03
C GLN A 213 58.84 35.65 36.40
N GLN A 214 57.94 34.71 36.71
CA GLN A 214 57.30 34.63 38.04
C GLN A 214 57.87 33.52 38.94
N LYS A 215 58.89 32.78 38.47
CA LYS A 215 59.54 31.68 39.21
C LYS A 215 61.01 31.90 39.57
N LEU A 216 61.57 33.08 39.26
CA LEU A 216 62.90 33.50 39.72
C LEU A 216 62.74 34.87 40.38
N GLY A 217 62.32 34.87 41.64
CA GLY A 217 62.07 36.09 42.40
C GLY A 217 61.16 35.82 43.58
N ASN A 218 61.58 34.92 44.47
CA ASN A 218 61.26 34.91 45.91
C ASN A 218 62.05 33.77 46.56
N ASP A 219 63.34 34.06 46.74
CA ASP A 219 64.34 33.52 47.68
C ASP A 219 65.56 34.41 47.34
N VAL A 220 66.04 35.39 48.10
CA VAL A 220 66.24 35.51 49.55
C VAL A 220 66.40 37.02 49.87
N ILE A 221 65.82 37.52 50.97
CA ILE A 221 66.27 38.77 51.61
C ILE A 221 67.42 38.41 52.56
N LEU A 222 68.65 38.76 52.17
CA LEU A 222 69.65 39.43 53.01
C LEU A 222 70.72 40.06 52.12
#